data_AF-A0A9D5R5Y0-F1
#
_entry.id   AF-A0A9D5R5Y0-F1
#
_cell.length_a   1.000
_cell.length_b   1.000
_cell.length_c   1.000
_cell.angle_alpha   90.00
_cell.angle_beta   90.00
_cell.angle_gamma   90.00
#
_symmetry.space_group_name_H-M   'P 1'
#
loop_
_entity.id
_entity.type
_entity.pdbx_description
1 polymer ?
#
loop_
_entity_poly.entity_id
_entity_poly.type
_entity_poly.pdbx_seq_one_letter_code
_entity_poly.pdbx_strand_id
1 'polypeptide(L)'
;MLKKIFLLFLIGSLTFVKAQETDLLSIPNPLEYDGTEFFLARAKQRSKTLFQQQYIPKDEQLENFNQIIDFSFFNKEIEMELAVRQKVESVQSRKDDKFAKVNVTESPDGTEYIVDFYISEVPEKGDSFIEYDIYRFKKFDNGTQKSFLMLNYAKRIYGDLKSAAKLLAKQRDQLMTGMIEYKIPEIKVLAVETKK
;
A
#
# COMPACT_ATOMS: atom_id res chain seq x y z
N MET A 1 33.26 24.29 55.75
CA MET A 1 31.79 24.21 55.56
C MET A 1 31.52 24.15 54.05
N LEU A 2 31.23 22.96 53.54
CA LEU A 2 31.22 22.64 52.10
C LEU A 2 29.96 23.20 51.41
N LYS A 3 30.17 23.98 50.34
CA LYS A 3 29.14 24.51 49.44
C LYS A 3 28.52 23.36 48.64
N LYS A 4 27.19 23.19 48.71
CA LYS A 4 26.43 22.27 47.85
C LYS A 4 26.10 22.98 46.53
N ILE A 5 26.71 22.52 45.44
CA ILE A 5 26.33 22.89 44.07
C ILE A 5 25.30 21.86 43.61
N PHE A 6 24.08 22.33 43.30
CA PHE A 6 23.03 21.52 42.72
C PHE A 6 23.20 21.58 41.19
N LEU A 7 23.63 20.48 40.58
CA LEU A 7 23.78 20.37 39.13
C LEU A 7 22.44 19.91 38.53
N LEU A 8 21.76 20.81 37.81
CA LEU A 8 20.55 20.51 37.06
C LEU A 8 20.93 19.69 35.81
N PHE A 9 20.53 18.41 35.76
CA PHE A 9 20.61 17.59 34.56
C PHE A 9 19.44 17.96 33.64
N LEU A 10 19.71 18.82 32.64
CA LEU A 10 18.77 19.09 31.54
C LEU A 10 18.88 17.91 30.56
N ILE A 11 18.04 16.88 30.75
CA ILE A 11 17.88 15.80 29.77
C ILE A 11 17.14 16.40 28.58
N GLY A 12 17.88 16.89 27.59
CA GLY A 12 17.34 17.32 26.32
C GLY A 12 16.70 16.12 25.61
N SER A 13 15.38 16.10 25.55
CA SER A 13 14.62 15.16 24.73
C SER A 13 14.97 15.42 23.26
N LEU A 14 15.81 14.57 22.68
CA LEU A 14 16.02 14.49 21.23
C LEU A 14 14.70 14.06 20.59
N THR A 15 13.90 15.03 20.16
CA THR A 15 12.78 14.75 19.26
C THR A 15 13.37 14.45 17.89
N PHE A 16 13.45 13.17 17.54
CA PHE A 16 13.71 12.75 16.16
C PHE A 16 12.51 13.21 15.32
N VAL A 17 12.62 14.37 14.69
CA VAL A 17 11.69 14.77 13.62
C VAL A 17 11.96 13.83 12.46
N LYS A 18 11.11 12.81 12.28
CA LYS A 18 11.15 11.96 11.08
C LYS A 18 10.93 12.89 9.89
N ALA A 19 11.93 13.01 9.01
CA ALA A 19 11.78 13.81 7.80
C ALA A 19 10.56 13.28 7.02
N GLN A 20 9.68 14.19 6.64
CA GLN A 20 8.50 13.85 5.86
C GLN A 20 8.97 13.33 4.49
N GLU A 21 8.45 12.17 4.08
CA GLU A 21 8.71 11.61 2.76
C GLU A 21 8.30 12.60 1.67
N THR A 22 9.09 12.68 0.61
CA THR A 22 8.80 13.59 -0.51
C THR A 22 7.78 12.95 -1.43
N ASP A 23 6.64 13.61 -1.63
CA ASP A 23 5.64 13.22 -2.61
C ASP A 23 6.22 13.27 -4.04
N LEU A 24 5.94 12.23 -4.82
CA LEU A 24 6.35 12.03 -6.20
C LEU A 24 5.16 12.00 -7.16
N LEU A 25 3.93 11.85 -6.67
CA LEU A 25 2.74 11.54 -7.45
C LEU A 25 1.62 12.59 -7.32
N SER A 26 1.83 13.66 -6.54
CA SER A 26 0.83 14.70 -6.30
C SER A 26 -0.44 14.16 -5.60
N ILE A 27 -0.32 13.03 -4.89
CA ILE A 27 -1.43 12.38 -4.20
C ILE A 27 -1.66 13.07 -2.85
N PRO A 28 -2.91 13.36 -2.46
CA PRO A 28 -3.22 13.96 -1.16
C PRO A 28 -2.56 13.24 0.02
N ASN A 29 -2.15 14.02 1.02
CA ASN A 29 -1.58 13.51 2.26
C ASN A 29 -2.08 14.35 3.45
N PRO A 30 -2.95 13.80 4.32
CA PRO A 30 -3.46 12.43 4.29
C PRO A 30 -4.39 12.16 3.10
N LEU A 31 -4.52 10.89 2.73
CA LEU A 31 -5.62 10.39 1.90
C LEU A 31 -6.64 9.67 2.80
N GLU A 32 -7.92 9.77 2.46
CA GLU A 32 -9.00 9.10 3.18
C GLU A 32 -9.49 7.89 2.38
N TYR A 33 -9.61 6.74 3.04
CA TYR A 33 -10.16 5.52 2.46
C TYR A 33 -10.94 4.74 3.52
N ASP A 34 -12.20 4.42 3.24
CA ASP A 34 -13.10 3.67 4.15
C ASP A 34 -13.12 4.25 5.59
N GLY A 35 -13.20 5.58 5.69
CA GLY A 35 -13.21 6.31 6.97
C GLY A 35 -11.89 6.29 7.74
N THR A 36 -10.80 5.83 7.12
CA THR A 36 -9.45 5.80 7.71
C THR A 36 -8.54 6.79 6.98
N GLU A 37 -7.80 7.61 7.73
CA GLU A 37 -6.75 8.47 7.18
C GLU A 37 -5.44 7.68 7.01
N PHE A 38 -4.85 7.76 5.83
CA PHE A 38 -3.55 7.19 5.52
C PHE A 38 -2.54 8.28 5.19
N PHE A 39 -1.35 8.17 5.76
CA PHE A 39 -0.26 9.13 5.65
C PHE A 39 0.87 8.54 4.82
N LEU A 40 1.52 9.38 4.00
CA LEU A 40 2.65 8.97 3.18
C LEU A 40 3.79 8.44 4.07
N ALA A 41 4.09 7.15 3.93
CA ALA A 41 5.11 6.46 4.72
C ALA A 41 6.38 6.15 3.92
N ARG A 42 6.29 6.05 2.60
CA ARG A 42 7.43 5.86 1.71
C ARG A 42 7.10 6.31 0.30
N ALA A 43 8.01 7.04 -0.33
CA ALA A 43 7.96 7.33 -1.76
C ALA A 43 9.25 6.89 -2.45
N LYS A 44 9.15 6.26 -3.62
CA LYS A 44 10.33 5.80 -4.37
C LYS A 44 10.10 5.77 -5.86
N GLN A 45 11.00 6.40 -6.61
CA GLN A 45 11.16 6.14 -8.03
C GLN A 45 11.92 4.81 -8.22
N ARG A 46 11.20 3.76 -8.60
CA ARG A 46 11.75 2.40 -8.79
C ARG A 46 12.48 2.24 -10.11
N SER A 47 12.08 2.99 -11.13
CA SER A 47 12.76 3.07 -12.43
C SER A 47 12.47 4.42 -13.10
N LYS A 48 13.01 4.65 -14.30
CA LYS A 48 12.63 5.83 -15.10
C LYS A 48 11.12 5.95 -15.34
N THR A 49 10.40 4.82 -15.27
CA THR A 49 8.97 4.77 -15.59
C THR A 49 8.06 4.36 -14.46
N LEU A 50 8.58 3.81 -13.37
CA LEU A 50 7.80 3.32 -12.23
C LEU A 50 8.05 4.17 -10.98
N PHE A 51 6.98 4.74 -10.46
CA PHE A 51 6.93 5.51 -9.23
C PHE A 51 6.02 4.78 -8.24
N GLN A 52 6.48 4.63 -7.00
CA GLN A 52 5.74 3.93 -5.98
C GLN A 52 5.57 4.82 -4.75
N GLN A 53 4.34 4.92 -4.24
CA GLN A 53 4.04 5.54 -2.95
C GLN A 53 3.21 4.63 -2.07
N GLN A 54 3.60 4.56 -0.80
CA GLN A 54 2.96 3.73 0.21
C GLN A 54 2.43 4.60 1.34
N TYR A 55 1.17 4.36 1.69
CA TYR A 55 0.45 5.09 2.70
C TYR A 55 -0.07 4.13 3.77
N ILE A 56 0.10 4.48 5.05
CA ILE A 56 -0.36 3.70 6.20
C ILE A 56 -1.04 4.63 7.22
N PRO A 57 -1.90 4.11 8.09
CA PRO A 57 -2.43 4.87 9.22
C PRO A 57 -1.32 5.42 10.13
N LYS A 58 -1.58 6.55 10.77
CA LYS A 58 -0.57 7.37 11.50
C LYS A 58 0.31 6.59 12.48
N ASP A 59 -0.25 5.59 13.15
CA ASP A 59 0.40 4.86 14.23
C ASP A 59 0.92 3.47 13.81
N GLU A 60 0.95 3.20 12.50
CA GLU A 60 1.46 1.94 11.94
C GLU A 60 2.89 2.08 11.39
N GLN A 61 3.57 0.95 11.15
CA GLN A 61 4.85 0.89 10.43
C GLN A 61 4.73 -0.04 9.22
N LEU A 62 5.54 0.19 8.19
CA LEU A 62 5.50 -0.62 6.97
C LEU A 62 5.86 -2.10 7.22
N GLU A 63 6.62 -2.38 8.27
CA GLU A 63 7.06 -3.72 8.63
C GLU A 63 5.94 -4.55 9.26
N ASN A 64 4.94 -3.91 9.91
CA ASN A 64 3.88 -4.58 10.67
C ASN A 64 2.52 -3.86 10.58
N PHE A 65 2.20 -3.28 9.41
CA PHE A 65 0.95 -2.58 9.19
C PHE A 65 -0.26 -3.51 9.35
N ASN A 66 -1.40 -2.97 9.77
CA ASN A 66 -2.70 -3.63 9.60
C ASN A 66 -3.34 -3.24 8.28
N GLN A 67 -3.10 -2.02 7.80
CA GLN A 67 -3.68 -1.52 6.55
C GLN A 67 -2.65 -0.69 5.77
N ILE A 68 -2.58 -0.90 4.46
CA ILE A 68 -1.72 -0.13 3.57
C ILE A 68 -2.43 0.16 2.26
N ILE A 69 -2.14 1.34 1.70
CA ILE A 69 -2.47 1.68 0.32
C ILE A 69 -1.17 1.90 -0.45
N ASP A 70 -1.02 1.21 -1.59
CA ASP A 70 0.14 1.31 -2.48
C ASP A 70 -0.29 1.82 -3.85
N PHE A 71 0.31 2.91 -4.29
CA PHE A 71 0.21 3.40 -5.65
C PHE A 71 1.47 3.02 -6.40
N SER A 72 1.37 2.03 -7.28
CA SER A 72 2.41 1.67 -8.22
C SER A 72 2.07 2.23 -9.60
N PHE A 73 2.58 3.42 -9.91
CA PHE A 73 2.25 4.20 -11.09
C PHE A 73 3.34 4.11 -12.16
N PHE A 74 2.96 3.73 -13.37
CA PHE A 74 3.78 3.74 -14.55
C PHE A 74 3.45 4.93 -15.43
N ASN A 75 4.42 5.79 -15.71
CA ASN A 75 4.27 6.92 -16.63
C ASN A 75 4.35 6.49 -18.13
N LYS A 76 3.97 5.25 -18.42
CA LYS A 76 3.95 4.61 -19.73
C LYS A 76 2.77 3.66 -19.85
N GLU A 77 2.41 3.30 -21.07
CA GLU A 77 1.45 2.23 -21.33
C GLU A 77 2.01 0.87 -20.85
N ILE A 78 1.14 0.09 -20.23
CA ILE A 78 1.36 -1.30 -19.84
C ILE A 78 0.22 -2.13 -20.43
N GLU A 79 0.55 -3.33 -20.90
CA GLU A 79 -0.45 -4.29 -21.36
C GLU A 79 -1.21 -4.85 -20.15
N MET A 80 -2.53 -4.67 -20.14
CA MET A 80 -3.40 -4.91 -18.97
C MET A 80 -3.45 -6.39 -18.63
N GLU A 81 -3.69 -7.24 -19.63
CA GLU A 81 -3.89 -8.67 -19.43
C GLU A 81 -2.60 -9.33 -18.92
N LEU A 82 -1.45 -8.91 -19.42
CA LEU A 82 -0.13 -9.33 -18.95
C LEU A 82 0.10 -8.92 -17.50
N ALA A 83 -0.23 -7.68 -17.12
CA ALA A 83 -0.07 -7.23 -15.74
C ALA A 83 -0.97 -8.01 -14.77
N VAL A 84 -2.24 -8.21 -15.14
CA VAL A 84 -3.21 -9.02 -14.39
C VAL A 84 -2.72 -10.47 -14.28
N ARG A 85 -2.31 -11.08 -15.40
CA ARG A 85 -1.79 -12.46 -15.43
C ARG A 85 -0.56 -12.61 -14.55
N GLN A 86 0.41 -11.70 -14.63
CA GLN A 86 1.60 -11.74 -13.78
C GLN A 86 1.24 -11.66 -12.29
N LYS A 87 0.25 -10.84 -11.92
CA LYS A 87 -0.25 -10.79 -10.54
C LYS A 87 -0.90 -12.11 -10.13
N VAL A 88 -1.78 -12.67 -10.97
CA VAL A 88 -2.42 -13.98 -10.72
C VAL A 88 -1.38 -15.09 -10.55
N GLU A 89 -0.40 -15.17 -11.46
CA GLU A 89 0.70 -16.14 -11.40
C GLU A 89 1.53 -15.98 -10.13
N SER A 90 1.78 -14.73 -9.69
CA SER A 90 2.52 -14.47 -8.45
C SER A 90 1.82 -15.07 -7.22
N VAL A 91 0.49 -15.00 -7.15
CA VAL A 91 -0.29 -15.60 -6.07
C VAL A 91 -0.33 -17.12 -6.20
N GLN A 92 -0.57 -17.64 -7.40
CA GLN A 92 -0.62 -19.09 -7.68
C GLN A 92 0.73 -19.79 -7.45
N SER A 93 1.84 -19.04 -7.53
CA SER A 93 3.18 -19.57 -7.22
C SER A 93 3.35 -19.97 -5.75
N ARG A 94 2.50 -19.46 -4.85
CA ARG A 94 2.49 -19.77 -3.40
C ARG A 94 1.82 -21.12 -3.11
N LYS A 95 2.35 -22.19 -3.70
CA LYS A 95 1.73 -23.53 -3.68
C LYS A 95 1.50 -24.13 -2.29
N ASP A 96 2.32 -23.75 -1.32
CA ASP A 96 2.26 -24.26 0.06
C ASP A 96 1.31 -23.44 0.95
N ASP A 97 0.88 -22.26 0.48
CA ASP A 97 -0.03 -21.37 1.18
C ASP A 97 -1.48 -21.78 0.91
N LYS A 98 -2.07 -22.52 1.86
CA LYS A 98 -3.46 -23.01 1.74
C LYS A 98 -4.52 -21.90 1.72
N PHE A 99 -4.13 -20.67 2.09
CA PHE A 99 -4.99 -19.50 2.03
C PHE A 99 -4.85 -18.74 0.70
N ALA A 100 -3.78 -18.99 -0.07
CA ALA A 100 -3.57 -18.38 -1.38
C ALA A 100 -4.69 -18.73 -2.37
N LYS A 101 -5.64 -17.81 -2.52
CA LYS A 101 -6.78 -17.92 -3.44
C LYS A 101 -6.96 -16.59 -4.13
N VAL A 102 -6.83 -16.59 -5.45
CA VAL A 102 -6.94 -15.40 -6.29
C VAL A 102 -8.23 -15.41 -7.08
N ASN A 103 -8.88 -14.25 -7.14
CA ASN A 103 -10.01 -13.97 -7.99
C ASN A 103 -9.66 -12.81 -8.93
N VAL A 104 -10.31 -12.78 -10.08
CA VAL A 104 -10.21 -11.68 -11.05
C VAL A 104 -11.61 -11.21 -11.37
N THR A 105 -11.81 -9.89 -11.28
CA THR A 105 -13.04 -9.21 -11.67
C THR A 105 -12.69 -8.18 -12.73
N GLU A 106 -13.46 -8.13 -13.82
CA GLU A 106 -13.27 -7.16 -14.90
C GLU A 106 -14.38 -6.10 -14.82
N SER A 107 -14.05 -4.84 -15.09
CA SER A 107 -15.08 -3.80 -15.23
C SER A 107 -15.96 -4.07 -16.45
N PRO A 108 -17.25 -3.68 -16.44
CA PRO A 108 -18.13 -3.91 -17.59
C PRO A 108 -17.64 -3.29 -18.92
N ASP A 109 -16.80 -2.24 -18.84
CA ASP A 109 -16.20 -1.58 -19.99
C ASP A 109 -14.81 -2.12 -20.38
N GLY A 110 -14.27 -3.09 -19.65
CA GLY A 110 -12.95 -3.71 -19.88
C GLY A 110 -11.76 -2.78 -19.64
N THR A 111 -11.97 -1.59 -19.08
CA THR A 111 -10.89 -0.60 -18.87
C THR A 111 -10.14 -0.81 -17.55
N GLU A 112 -10.70 -1.60 -16.64
CA GLU A 112 -10.17 -1.90 -15.33
C GLU A 112 -10.30 -3.38 -14.99
N TYR A 113 -9.33 -3.86 -14.22
CA TYR A 113 -9.40 -5.17 -13.59
C TYR A 113 -9.17 -5.02 -12.10
N ILE A 114 -9.83 -5.87 -11.32
CA ILE A 114 -9.51 -6.08 -9.92
C ILE A 114 -9.00 -7.51 -9.76
N VAL A 115 -7.85 -7.66 -9.12
CA VAL A 115 -7.32 -8.94 -8.68
C VAL A 115 -7.29 -8.91 -7.16
N ASP A 116 -8.13 -9.71 -6.53
CA ASP A 116 -8.16 -9.86 -5.08
C ASP A 116 -7.72 -11.25 -4.65
N PHE A 117 -7.02 -11.32 -3.53
CA PHE A 117 -6.54 -12.59 -3.02
C PHE A 117 -6.23 -12.54 -1.53
N TYR A 118 -6.22 -13.71 -0.92
CA TYR A 118 -5.64 -13.92 0.40
C TYR A 118 -4.23 -14.46 0.27
N ILE A 119 -3.36 -14.14 1.22
CA ILE A 119 -2.11 -14.88 1.50
C ILE A 119 -1.97 -15.08 3.01
N SER A 120 -1.16 -16.05 3.40
CA SER A 120 -0.73 -16.25 4.79
C SER A 120 0.78 -16.15 4.91
N GLU A 121 1.23 -15.64 6.05
CA GLU A 121 2.64 -15.59 6.40
C GLU A 121 2.84 -16.07 7.84
N VAL A 122 3.87 -16.87 8.04
CA VAL A 122 4.33 -17.37 9.35
C VAL A 122 5.80 -16.97 9.49
N PRO A 123 6.08 -15.73 9.88
CA PRO A 123 7.45 -15.23 9.93
C PRO A 123 8.25 -15.91 11.04
N GLU A 124 9.58 -15.97 10.90
CA GLU A 124 10.46 -16.48 11.96
C GLU A 124 10.35 -15.67 13.27
N LYS A 125 10.03 -14.37 13.15
CA LYS A 125 9.82 -13.43 14.26
C LYS A 125 8.56 -12.61 14.02
N GLY A 126 7.76 -12.43 15.07
CA GLY A 126 6.49 -11.72 15.02
C GLY A 126 5.31 -12.67 14.85
N ASP A 127 4.11 -12.10 14.83
CA ASP A 127 2.88 -12.89 14.73
C ASP A 127 2.62 -13.33 13.29
N SER A 128 2.07 -14.54 13.15
CA SER A 128 1.52 -14.98 11.88
C SER A 128 0.34 -14.10 11.48
N PHE A 129 0.06 -14.00 10.18
CA PHE A 129 -1.07 -13.21 9.71
C PHE A 129 -1.69 -13.77 8.43
N ILE A 130 -2.95 -13.40 8.22
CA ILE A 130 -3.59 -13.44 6.91
C ILE A 130 -3.64 -12.02 6.37
N GLU A 131 -3.26 -11.86 5.12
CA GLU A 131 -3.39 -10.62 4.36
C GLU A 131 -4.46 -10.82 3.28
N TYR A 132 -5.35 -9.83 3.14
CA TYR A 132 -6.25 -9.71 2.01
C TYR A 132 -5.81 -8.51 1.18
N ASP A 133 -5.43 -8.78 -0.06
CA ASP A 133 -4.98 -7.79 -1.04
C ASP A 133 -6.08 -7.56 -2.07
N ILE A 134 -6.27 -6.30 -2.46
CA ILE A 134 -7.14 -5.90 -3.56
C ILE A 134 -6.34 -4.98 -4.48
N TYR A 135 -5.93 -5.51 -5.62
CA TYR A 135 -5.26 -4.75 -6.67
C TYR A 135 -6.27 -4.28 -7.72
N ARG A 136 -6.41 -2.96 -7.88
CA ARG A 136 -7.14 -2.32 -8.98
C ARG A 136 -6.16 -1.85 -10.04
N PHE A 137 -6.27 -2.44 -11.23
CA PHE A 137 -5.48 -2.12 -12.40
C PHE A 137 -6.27 -1.14 -13.28
N LYS A 138 -5.68 0.00 -13.59
CA LYS A 138 -6.33 1.04 -14.38
C LYS A 138 -5.36 1.66 -15.39
N LYS A 139 -5.84 1.79 -16.63
CA LYS A 139 -5.18 2.59 -17.66
C LYS A 139 -5.67 4.04 -17.59
N PHE A 140 -4.77 4.97 -17.87
CA PHE A 140 -5.12 6.37 -18.10
C PHE A 140 -4.59 6.80 -19.46
N ASP A 141 -5.42 7.54 -20.19
CA ASP A 141 -5.05 8.19 -21.44
C ASP A 141 -5.60 9.61 -21.42
N ASN A 142 -4.71 10.60 -21.49
CA ASN A 142 -5.09 12.02 -21.54
C ASN A 142 -4.85 12.62 -22.95
N GLY A 143 -4.67 11.77 -23.97
CA GLY A 143 -4.38 12.15 -25.35
C GLY A 143 -2.92 12.50 -25.62
N THR A 144 -2.12 12.83 -24.59
CA THR A 144 -0.69 13.17 -24.71
C THR A 144 0.22 12.11 -24.09
N GLN A 145 -0.25 11.40 -23.08
CA GLN A 145 0.47 10.37 -22.37
C GLN A 145 -0.49 9.25 -21.97
N LYS A 146 -0.07 8.02 -22.28
CA LYS A 146 -0.67 6.82 -21.72
C LYS A 146 0.09 6.41 -20.46
N SER A 147 -0.64 6.08 -19.43
CA SER A 147 -0.08 5.64 -18.15
C SER A 147 -0.90 4.50 -17.56
N PHE A 148 -0.34 3.86 -16.54
CA PHE A 148 -0.92 2.69 -15.92
C PHE A 148 -0.73 2.72 -14.42
N LEU A 149 -1.75 2.30 -13.67
CA LEU A 149 -1.72 2.23 -12.23
C LEU A 149 -2.09 0.83 -11.77
N MET A 150 -1.30 0.32 -10.83
CA MET A 150 -1.74 -0.72 -9.91
C MET A 150 -1.94 -0.05 -8.56
N LEU A 151 -3.20 0.11 -8.16
CA LEU A 151 -3.57 0.57 -6.83
C LEU A 151 -3.83 -0.65 -5.96
N ASN A 152 -3.10 -0.82 -4.87
CA ASN A 152 -3.35 -1.88 -3.90
C ASN A 152 -3.94 -1.30 -2.62
N TYR A 153 -4.92 -1.99 -2.06
CA TYR A 153 -5.23 -1.92 -0.64
C TYR A 153 -4.98 -3.31 -0.04
N ALA A 154 -4.17 -3.38 1.01
CA ALA A 154 -3.96 -4.62 1.74
C ALA A 154 -4.36 -4.47 3.20
N LYS A 155 -5.02 -5.49 3.73
CA LYS A 155 -5.42 -5.59 5.14
C LYS A 155 -4.90 -6.87 5.77
N ARG A 156 -4.16 -6.74 6.87
CA ARG A 156 -3.67 -7.85 7.68
C ARG A 156 -4.52 -8.05 8.92
N ILE A 157 -4.73 -9.32 9.27
CA ILE A 157 -5.16 -9.72 10.61
C ILE A 157 -4.13 -10.69 11.16
N TYR A 158 -3.50 -10.28 12.27
CA TYR A 158 -2.49 -11.05 12.99
C TYR A 158 -3.11 -12.07 13.94
N GLY A 159 -2.36 -13.13 14.24
CA GLY A 159 -2.72 -14.20 15.18
C GLY A 159 -3.05 -15.53 14.50
N ASP A 160 -4.01 -16.26 15.07
CA ASP A 160 -4.44 -17.56 14.53
C ASP A 160 -4.96 -17.43 13.09
N LEU A 161 -4.29 -18.09 12.15
CA LEU A 161 -4.54 -17.97 10.70
C LEU A 161 -6.00 -18.30 10.33
N LYS A 162 -6.60 -19.31 10.97
CA LYS A 162 -7.97 -19.71 10.65
C LYS A 162 -8.98 -18.66 11.11
N SER A 163 -8.79 -18.11 12.29
CA SER A 163 -9.62 -17.05 12.86
C SER A 163 -9.45 -15.74 12.07
N ALA A 164 -8.21 -15.38 11.73
CA ALA A 164 -7.88 -14.23 10.90
C ALA A 164 -8.54 -14.31 9.52
N ALA A 165 -8.41 -15.45 8.82
CA ALA A 165 -9.07 -15.67 7.53
C ALA A 165 -10.59 -15.54 7.62
N LYS A 166 -11.21 -16.08 8.67
CA LYS A 166 -12.66 -15.97 8.88
C LYS A 166 -13.11 -14.53 9.11
N LEU A 167 -12.31 -13.72 9.81
CA LEU A 167 -12.61 -12.31 10.03
C LEU A 167 -12.50 -11.50 8.74
N LEU A 168 -11.42 -11.68 7.97
CA LEU A 168 -11.28 -10.99 6.68
C LEU A 168 -12.34 -11.44 5.67
N ALA A 169 -12.73 -12.72 5.65
CA ALA A 169 -13.79 -13.20 4.77
C ALA A 169 -15.13 -12.48 5.02
N LYS A 170 -15.43 -12.10 6.27
CA LYS A 170 -16.64 -11.31 6.60
C LYS A 170 -16.57 -9.86 6.13
N GLN A 171 -15.36 -9.33 5.94
CA GLN A 171 -15.13 -7.95 5.51
C GLN A 171 -14.92 -7.84 4.00
N ARG A 172 -14.73 -8.98 3.30
CA ARG A 172 -14.32 -9.05 1.90
C ARG A 172 -15.16 -8.14 0.99
N ASP A 173 -16.48 -8.26 1.08
CA ASP A 173 -17.38 -7.56 0.17
C ASP A 173 -17.39 -6.05 0.42
N GLN A 174 -17.32 -5.62 1.69
CA GLN A 174 -17.16 -4.20 2.03
C GLN A 174 -15.83 -3.65 1.48
N LEU A 175 -14.72 -4.34 1.74
CA LEU A 175 -13.39 -3.90 1.30
C LEU A 175 -13.29 -3.85 -0.24
N MET A 176 -13.87 -4.83 -0.92
CA MET A 176 -13.96 -4.87 -2.37
C MET A 176 -14.78 -3.69 -2.92
N THR A 177 -15.96 -3.44 -2.33
CA THR A 177 -16.82 -2.31 -2.70
C THR A 177 -16.07 -0.99 -2.51
N GLY A 178 -15.36 -0.83 -1.39
CA GLY A 178 -14.53 0.34 -1.12
C GLY A 178 -13.50 0.59 -2.22
N MET A 179 -12.81 -0.45 -2.71
CA MET A 179 -11.83 -0.31 -3.78
C MET A 179 -12.47 0.05 -5.14
N ILE A 180 -13.62 -0.55 -5.46
CA ILE A 180 -14.39 -0.26 -6.68
C ILE A 180 -14.82 1.21 -6.69
N GLU A 181 -15.38 1.68 -5.57
CA GLU A 181 -15.95 3.02 -5.43
C GLU A 181 -14.89 4.11 -5.19
N TYR A 182 -13.67 3.71 -4.81
CA TYR A 182 -12.61 4.67 -4.52
C TYR A 182 -12.32 5.57 -5.72
N LYS A 183 -12.43 6.88 -5.49
CA LYS A 183 -12.11 7.90 -6.48
C LYS A 183 -10.60 8.13 -6.46
N ILE A 184 -9.92 7.46 -7.39
CA ILE A 184 -8.47 7.61 -7.57
C ILE A 184 -8.16 9.10 -7.79
N PRO A 185 -7.32 9.73 -6.93
CA PRO A 185 -6.93 11.12 -7.10
C PRO A 185 -6.24 11.37 -8.44
N GLU A 186 -6.17 12.62 -8.86
CA GLU A 186 -5.34 13.00 -10.01
C GLU A 186 -3.88 12.68 -9.71
N ILE A 187 -3.20 11.95 -10.61
CA ILE A 187 -1.80 11.55 -10.45
C ILE A 187 -0.93 12.39 -11.38
N LYS A 188 0.07 13.07 -10.82
CA LYS A 188 1.09 13.81 -11.56
C LYS A 188 2.47 13.46 -11.05
N VAL A 189 3.35 13.03 -11.95
CA VAL A 189 4.75 12.80 -11.59
C VAL A 189 5.41 14.15 -11.29
N LEU A 190 5.81 14.35 -10.05
CA LEU A 190 6.52 15.54 -9.61
C LEU A 190 8.00 15.40 -9.99
N ALA A 191 8.62 16.51 -10.41
CA ALA A 191 10.04 16.52 -10.74
C ALA A 191 10.85 16.16 -9.49
N VAL A 192 11.62 15.08 -9.56
CA VAL A 192 12.59 14.76 -8.51
C VAL A 192 13.73 15.74 -8.65
N GLU A 193 13.87 16.68 -7.71
CA GLU A 193 15.10 17.46 -7.61
C GLU A 193 16.25 16.48 -7.38
N THR A 194 17.00 16.18 -8.44
CA THR A 194 18.29 15.51 -8.29
C THR A 194 19.20 16.46 -7.52
N LYS A 195 19.33 16.23 -6.20
CA LYS A 195 20.44 16.78 -5.44
C LYS A 195 21.71 16.29 -6.12
N LYS A 196 22.38 17.21 -6.83
CA LYS A 196 23.70 17.01 -7.41
C LYS A 196 24.74 16.79 -6.32
#